data_AF-A0A518ALB3-F1
#
_entry.id   AF-A0A518ALB3-F1
#
_cell.length_a   1.000
_cell.length_b   1.000
_cell.length_c   1.000
_cell.angle_alpha   90.00
_cell.angle_beta   90.00
_cell.angle_gamma   90.00
#
_symmetry.space_group_name_H-M   'P 1'
#
loop_
_entity.id
_entity.type
_entity.pdbx_description
1 polymer ?
#
loop_
_entity_poly.entity_id
_entity_poly.type
_entity_poly.pdbx_seq_one_letter_code
_entity_poly.pdbx_strand_id
1 'polypeptide(L)' 'MKLAVWIIIAALLVLHQDNWNWNSDTMVFGFMPIGLFYHACISLAAAATWFLATLFCWPAELEKKKEPGV' A
#
# COMPACT_ATOMS: atom_id res chain seq x y z
N MET A 1 -16.40 -3.11 1.85
CA MET A 1 -15.10 -2.48 2.21
C MET A 1 -13.92 -3.41 1.93
N LYS A 2 -13.96 -4.68 2.38
CA LYS A 2 -12.87 -5.66 2.12
C LYS A 2 -12.47 -5.80 0.64
N LEU A 3 -13.45 -5.88 -0.27
CA LEU A 3 -13.19 -5.96 -1.71
C LEU A 3 -12.42 -4.74 -2.25
N ALA A 4 -12.71 -3.53 -1.74
CA ALA A 4 -12.00 -2.32 -2.15
C ALA A 4 -10.52 -2.37 -1.74
N VAL A 5 -10.22 -2.85 -0.53
CA VAL A 5 -8.84 -3.06 -0.06
C VAL A 5 -8.10 -4.04 -0.98
N TRP A 6 -8.75 -5.15 -1.36
CA TRP A 6 -8.17 -6.11 -2.29
C TRP A 6 -7.91 -5.53 -3.69
N ILE A 7 -8.84 -4.74 -4.23
CA ILE A 7 -8.66 -4.05 -5.51
C ILE A 7 -7.47 -3.08 -5.44
N ILE A 8 -7.34 -2.32 -4.35
CA ILE A 8 -6.22 -1.38 -4.15
C ILE A 8 -4.89 -2.14 -4.08
N ILE A 9 -4.83 -3.26 -3.36
CA ILE A 9 -3.61 -4.11 -3.30
C ILE A 9 -3.24 -4.60 -4.69
N ALA A 10 -4.20 -5.12 -5.46
CA ALA A 10 -3.95 -5.59 -6.82
C ALA A 10 -3.47 -4.45 -7.74
N ALA A 11 -4.08 -3.27 -7.64
CA ALA A 11 -3.64 -2.09 -8.38
C ALA A 11 -2.21 -1.68 -8.00
N LEU A 12 -1.87 -1.65 -6.71
CA LEU A 12 -0.52 -1.33 -6.24
C LEU A 12 0.52 -2.32 -6.77
N LEU A 13 0.21 -3.62 -6.82
CA LEU A 13 1.12 -4.63 -7.38
C LEU A 13 1.44 -4.40 -8.86
N VAL A 14 0.44 -4.03 -9.66
CA VAL A 14 0.62 -3.72 -11.08
C VAL A 14 1.41 -2.43 -11.25
N LEU A 15 1.02 -1.38 -10.51
CA LEU A 15 1.68 -0.08 -10.53
C LEU A 15 3.16 -0.17 -10.09
N HIS A 16 3.48 -1.09 -9.18
CA HIS A 16 4.84 -1.27 -8.68
C HIS A 16 5.85 -1.77 -9.72
N GLN A 17 5.39 -2.32 -10.85
CA GLN A 17 6.30 -2.75 -11.92
C GLN A 17 7.03 -1.57 -12.57
N ASP A 18 6.41 -0.38 -12.62
CA ASP A 18 7.06 0.87 -13.08
C ASP A 18 7.77 0.79 -14.45
N ASN A 19 7.16 0.11 -15.43
CA ASN A 19 7.76 -0.07 -16.76
C ASN A 19 7.93 1.25 -17.54
N TRP A 20 7.21 2.32 -17.18
CA TRP A 20 7.22 3.60 -17.91
C TRP A 20 8.39 4.52 -17.50
N ASN A 21 8.87 4.47 -16.26
CA ASN A 21 9.94 5.37 -15.80
C ASN A 21 11.34 4.81 -16.05
N TRP A 22 11.45 3.58 -16.57
CA TRP A 22 12.72 2.85 -16.72
C TRP A 22 13.80 3.62 -17.50
N ASN A 23 13.39 4.41 -18.50
CA ASN A 23 14.31 5.19 -19.34
C ASN A 23 14.19 6.70 -19.12
N SER A 24 13.56 7.13 -18.01
CA SER A 24 13.31 8.54 -17.74
C SER A 24 14.38 9.11 -16.81
N ASP A 25 15.17 10.05 -17.32
CA ASP A 25 16.15 10.82 -16.55
C ASP A 25 15.53 12.04 -15.85
N THR A 26 14.20 12.07 -15.75
CA THR A 26 13.48 13.21 -15.16
C THR A 26 13.82 13.31 -13.67
N MET A 27 14.25 14.50 -13.24
CA MET A 27 14.58 14.80 -11.85
C MET A 27 13.45 15.58 -11.19
N VAL A 28 12.86 14.99 -10.15
CA VAL A 28 11.88 15.63 -9.28
C VAL A 28 12.62 16.47 -8.23
N PHE A 29 12.13 17.69 -7.98
CA PHE A 29 12.76 18.66 -7.08
C PHE A 29 14.24 19.00 -7.39
N GLY A 30 14.71 18.67 -8.59
CA GLY A 30 16.09 18.91 -9.02
C GLY A 30 17.15 17.94 -8.46
N PHE A 31 16.77 16.94 -7.65
CA PHE A 31 17.74 15.99 -7.07
C PHE A 31 17.26 14.52 -7.02
N MET A 32 15.97 14.26 -7.14
CA MET A 32 15.40 12.92 -6.95
C MET A 32 15.00 12.32 -8.31
N PRO A 33 15.52 11.14 -8.70
CA PRO A 33 15.08 10.46 -9.91
C PRO A 33 13.57 10.16 -9.86
N ILE A 34 12.87 10.33 -10.98
CA ILE A 34 11.41 10.11 -11.06
C ILE A 34 10.99 8.71 -10.64
N GLY A 35 11.75 7.67 -11.00
CA GLY A 35 11.47 6.29 -10.57
C GLY A 35 11.53 6.14 -9.04
N LEU A 36 12.52 6.79 -8.39
CA LEU A 36 12.62 6.78 -6.93
C LEU A 36 11.44 7.51 -6.27
N PHE A 37 11.08 8.69 -6.79
CA PHE A 37 9.93 9.44 -6.30
C PHE A 37 8.63 8.62 -6.44
N TYR A 38 8.45 7.99 -7.59
CA TYR A 38 7.31 7.14 -7.89
C TYR A 38 7.18 5.98 -6.90
N HIS A 39 8.27 5.25 -6.65
CA HIS A 39 8.28 4.16 -5.67
C HIS A 39 8.11 4.63 -4.22
N ALA A 40 8.58 5.83 -3.87
CA ALA A 40 8.29 6.44 -2.57
C ALA A 40 6.78 6.69 -2.39
N CYS A 41 6.12 7.22 -3.43
CA CYS A 41 4.66 7.39 -3.42
C CYS A 41 3.92 6.05 -3.31
N ILE A 42 4.35 5.01 -4.04
CA ILE A 42 3.77 3.66 -3.88
C ILE A 42 3.94 3.14 -2.46
N SER A 43 5.11 3.32 -1.85
CA SER A 43 5.36 2.86 -0.47
C SER A 43 4.42 3.53 0.54
N LEU A 44 4.18 4.84 0.39
CA LEU A 44 3.21 5.57 1.20
C LEU A 44 1.77 5.06 0.98
N ALA A 45 1.39 4.82 -0.28
CA ALA A 45 0.08 4.27 -0.62
C ALA A 45 -0.12 2.85 -0.06
N ALA A 46 0.92 2.01 -0.10
CA ALA A 46 0.91 0.68 0.50
C ALA A 46 0.74 0.74 2.03
N ALA A 47 1.46 1.65 2.71
CA ALA A 47 1.30 1.86 4.15
C ALA A 47 -0.14 2.30 4.50
N ALA A 48 -0.71 3.24 3.74
CA ALA A 48 -2.09 3.67 3.91
C ALA A 48 -3.09 2.53 3.65
N THR A 49 -2.83 1.71 2.63
CA THR A 49 -3.68 0.54 2.31
C THR A 49 -3.65 -0.48 3.44
N TRP A 50 -2.49 -0.73 4.04
CA TRP A 50 -2.38 -1.60 5.21
C TRP A 50 -3.10 -1.04 6.43
N PHE A 51 -3.03 0.27 6.67
CA PHE A 51 -3.82 0.92 7.72
C PHE A 51 -5.34 0.77 7.47
N LEU A 52 -5.81 0.91 6.23
CA LEU A 52 -7.21 0.63 5.90
C LEU A 52 -7.57 -0.85 6.09
N ALA A 53 -6.64 -1.76 5.79
CA ALA A 53 -6.83 -3.18 6.01
C ALA A 53 -6.99 -3.53 7.50
N THR A 54 -6.25 -2.88 8.41
CA THR A 54 -6.43 -3.10 9.86
C THR A 54 -7.80 -2.59 10.34
N LEU A 55 -8.33 -1.52 9.75
CA LEU A 55 -9.65 -0.99 10.13
C LEU A 55 -10.82 -1.83 9.58
N PHE A 56 -10.73 -2.31 8.33
CA PHE A 56 -11.88 -2.90 7.63
C PHE A 56 -11.79 -4.42 7.40
N CYS A 57 -10.59 -4.98 7.42
CA CYS A 57 -10.35 -6.40 7.13
C CYS A 57 -9.96 -7.20 8.36
N TRP A 58 -9.55 -6.55 9.45
CA TRP A 58 -9.20 -7.24 10.69
C TRP A 58 -10.41 -7.98 11.28
N PRO A 59 -10.27 -9.29 11.59
CA PRO A 59 -11.38 -10.09 12.08
C PRO A 59 -11.64 -9.83 13.56
N ALA A 60 -12.69 -9.06 13.87
CA ALA A 60 -13.12 -8.76 15.24
C ALA A 60 -13.47 -10.03 16.07
N GLU A 61 -13.80 -11.14 15.41
CA GLU A 61 -14.09 -12.41 16.11
C GLU A 61 -12.86 -13.00 16.82
N LEU A 62 -11.65 -12.68 16.36
CA LEU A 62 -10.42 -13.08 17.05
C LEU A 62 -10.21 -12.30 18.36
N GLU A 63 -10.82 -11.12 18.51
CA GLU A 63 -10.72 -10.33 19.75
C GLU A 63 -11.64 -10.89 20.84
N LYS A 64 -12.82 -11.41 20.47
CA LYS A 64 -13.78 -12.01 21.42
C LYS A 64 -13.28 -13.29 22.10
N LYS A 65 -12.36 -14.04 21.47
CA LYS A 65 -11.85 -15.32 22.01
C LYS A 65 -10.83 -15.13 23.15
N LYS A 66 -10.50 -13.90 23.53
CA LYS A 66 -9.43 -13.59 24.50
C LYS A 66 -9.86 -13.59 25.98
N GLU A 67 -11.09 -13.97 26.31
CA GLU A 67 -11.52 -14.19 27.70
C GLU A 67 -11.93 -15.64 27.97
N PRO A 68 -10.98 -16.50 28.38
CA PRO A 68 -11.25 -17.58 29.30
C PRO A 68 -10.71 -17.20 30.69
N GLY A 69 -11.56 -16.57 31.51
CA GLY A 69 -11.50 -16.54 32.98
C GLY A 69 -10.18 -16.15 33.64
N VAL A 70 -9.98 -14.84 33.83
CA VAL A 70 -9.26 -14.29 35.00
C VAL A 70 -10.21 -13.35 35.73
#